data_AF-A0A9E3BND1-F1
#
_entry.id   AF-A0A9E3BND1-F1
#
_cell.length_a   1.000
_cell.length_b   1.000
_cell.length_c   1.000
_cell.angle_alpha   90.00
_cell.angle_beta   90.00
_cell.angle_gamma   90.00
#
_symmetry.space_group_name_H-M   'P 1'
#
loop_
_entity.id
_entity.type
_entity.pdbx_description
1 polymer ?
#
loop_
_entity_poly.entity_id
_entity_poly.type
_entity_poly.pdbx_seq_one_letter_code
_entity_poly.pdbx_strand_id
1 'polypeptide(L)'
;SDLAGAVFFALVPWVVVGGLPELIAPPADPDGEMGRAPRLVRLLGRYLYAPVLAVYLAILLAYAVKVLATGEAPKNLLSPIILLAGAYGFLGSLLLEPLRRDPEHVGVARMIRLLPVPMLVLLPFALWAVWERRDQYGWTEFRYLRFALLLALAVLAVLGTIRLVRRREPVFLLVPVVLGATLLLSSFGPWGATAVSRRSQQARLREGLAKAGLLRDGKVTRPLTRPTEAPRDTLPVPGDVYEPISGSLRYLYEEQGPAAVQPFFAADVSGFDNGWALTSALRLRPGCRPDQRLLFASATLPENTPVPGLPAGTLYRLHGTREGTKPDTGAVHIVFTDAEARVTARDGAGEWTARVDLHPLFARLVAGEGEGCVAEGRNVTIRLTPAEARRPLVDAAGRTRGEMVLTEIAAGVADDPTAKGGSARLRLNQLDALLVVGGP
;
A
#
# COMPACT_ATOMS: atom_id res chain seq x y z
N SER A 1 15.40 -9.49 15.81
CA SER A 1 15.19 -10.36 16.99
C SER A 1 16.21 -10.09 18.09
N ASP A 2 17.47 -9.78 17.76
CA ASP A 2 18.55 -9.63 18.77
C ASP A 2 18.45 -8.42 19.71
N LEU A 3 17.89 -7.30 19.25
CA LEU A 3 17.78 -6.09 20.08
C LEU A 3 16.86 -6.30 21.29
N ALA A 4 15.73 -7.01 21.11
CA ALA A 4 14.79 -7.28 22.19
C ALA A 4 15.40 -8.24 23.22
N GLY A 5 16.15 -9.24 22.76
CA GLY A 5 16.92 -10.14 23.63
C GLY A 5 17.99 -9.38 24.42
N ALA A 6 18.80 -8.57 23.76
CA ALA A 6 19.85 -7.78 24.41
C ALA A 6 19.28 -6.80 25.47
N VAL A 7 18.16 -6.13 25.16
CA VAL A 7 17.47 -5.25 26.11
C VAL A 7 16.95 -6.03 27.31
N PHE A 8 16.37 -7.22 27.11
CA PHE A 8 15.89 -8.07 28.20
C PHE A 8 17.04 -8.58 29.08
N PHE A 9 18.13 -9.06 28.47
CA PHE A 9 19.33 -9.54 29.17
C PHE A 9 20.07 -8.43 29.92
N ALA A 10 19.97 -7.17 29.49
CA ALA A 10 20.55 -6.04 30.21
C ALA A 10 19.63 -5.52 31.33
N LEU A 11 18.32 -5.40 31.07
CA LEU A 11 17.36 -4.84 32.03
C LEU A 11 17.07 -5.76 33.21
N VAL A 12 16.96 -7.06 32.99
CA VAL A 12 16.57 -7.99 34.07
C VAL A 12 17.63 -8.07 35.17
N PRO A 13 18.94 -8.28 34.87
CA PRO A 13 19.97 -8.22 35.90
C PRO A 13 20.08 -6.85 36.56
N TRP A 14 19.89 -5.76 35.82
CA TRP A 14 19.88 -4.40 36.37
C TRP A 14 18.77 -4.19 37.40
N VAL A 15 17.55 -4.65 37.09
CA VAL A 15 16.40 -4.57 38.00
C VAL A 15 16.65 -5.41 39.25
N VAL A 16 17.12 -6.64 39.08
CA VAL A 16 17.32 -7.59 40.18
C VAL A 16 18.48 -7.16 41.08
N VAL A 17 19.65 -6.86 40.50
CA VAL A 17 20.86 -6.50 41.26
C VAL A 17 20.77 -5.08 41.82
N GLY A 18 20.29 -4.11 41.04
CA GLY A 18 20.11 -2.73 41.49
C GLY A 18 19.03 -2.61 42.58
N GLY A 19 18.01 -3.48 42.51
CA GLY A 19 16.93 -3.54 43.49
C GLY A 19 17.23 -4.30 44.78
N LEU A 20 18.25 -5.16 44.75
CA LEU A 20 18.58 -6.08 45.83
C LEU A 20 18.91 -5.39 47.17
N PRO A 21 19.70 -4.29 47.21
CA PRO A 21 20.00 -3.59 48.46
C PRO A 21 18.75 -3.05 49.16
N GLU A 22 17.74 -2.66 48.38
CA GLU A 22 16.50 -2.07 48.87
C GLU A 22 15.47 -3.13 49.31
N LEU A 23 15.59 -4.36 48.77
CA LEU A 23 14.84 -5.53 49.23
C LEU A 23 15.38 -6.08 50.56
N ILE A 24 16.71 -6.08 50.72
CA ILE A 24 17.40 -6.66 51.88
C ILE A 24 17.54 -5.65 53.04
N ALA A 25 17.38 -4.35 52.77
CA ALA A 25 17.42 -3.32 53.81
C ALA A 25 16.39 -3.62 54.93
N PRO A 26 16.80 -3.54 56.21
CA PRO A 26 15.89 -3.74 57.33
C PRO A 26 14.76 -2.68 57.33
N PRO A 27 13.60 -2.96 57.95
CA PRO A 27 12.55 -1.97 58.09
C PRO A 27 13.04 -0.70 58.76
N ALA A 28 12.90 0.43 58.07
CA ALA A 28 12.99 1.74 58.70
C ALA A 28 11.81 1.89 59.69
N ASP A 29 12.08 2.54 60.82
CA ASP A 29 11.19 2.67 61.98
C ASP A 29 9.74 3.02 61.61
N PRO A 30 8.74 2.41 62.29
CA PRO A 30 7.32 2.66 62.04
C PRO A 30 6.83 4.07 62.44
N ASP A 31 7.63 4.84 63.18
CA ASP A 31 7.20 6.10 63.81
C ASP A 31 7.63 7.36 63.04
N GLY A 32 8.37 7.19 61.93
CA GLY A 32 8.74 8.29 61.04
C GLY A 32 7.67 8.52 59.96
N GLU A 33 7.10 9.73 59.90
CA GLU A 33 6.18 10.18 58.83
C GLU A 33 6.70 9.95 57.38
N MET A 34 7.98 9.61 57.22
CA MET A 34 8.68 9.29 55.96
C MET A 34 8.56 7.81 55.50
N GLY A 35 7.84 6.95 56.23
CA GLY A 35 7.73 5.51 55.93
C GLY A 35 6.56 5.06 55.02
N ARG A 36 5.77 5.98 54.44
CA ARG A 36 4.44 5.64 53.89
C ARG A 36 4.41 5.08 52.46
N ALA A 37 5.49 5.16 51.69
CA ALA A 37 5.57 4.54 50.36
C ALA A 37 6.00 3.07 50.48
N PRO A 38 5.21 2.09 49.97
CA PRO A 38 5.60 0.68 50.03
C PRO A 38 6.95 0.50 49.33
N ARG A 39 7.89 -0.25 49.93
CA ARG A 39 9.25 -0.48 49.37
C ARG A 39 9.22 -0.93 47.91
N LEU A 40 8.19 -1.70 47.56
CA LEU A 40 7.94 -2.15 46.19
C LEU A 40 7.76 -0.99 45.20
N VAL A 41 7.11 0.11 45.59
CA VAL A 41 6.90 1.27 44.71
C VAL A 41 8.23 2.00 44.45
N ARG A 42 9.09 2.15 45.47
CA ARG A 42 10.44 2.71 45.34
C ARG A 42 11.28 1.91 44.35
N LEU A 43 11.33 0.61 44.57
CA LEU A 43 12.02 -0.35 43.72
C LEU A 43 11.53 -0.29 42.26
N LEU A 44 10.22 -0.47 42.06
CA LEU A 44 9.61 -0.49 40.73
C LEU A 44 9.79 0.85 40.02
N GLY A 45 9.70 1.97 40.73
CA GLY A 45 9.87 3.31 40.16
C GLY A 45 11.28 3.53 39.61
N ARG A 46 12.30 3.26 40.44
CA ARG A 46 13.69 3.57 40.11
C ARG A 46 14.33 2.56 39.16
N TYR A 47 14.13 1.27 39.40
CA TYR A 47 14.88 0.23 38.70
C TYR A 47 14.14 -0.40 37.52
N LEU A 48 12.80 -0.29 37.47
CA LEU A 48 12.01 -0.82 36.36
C LEU A 48 11.40 0.31 35.51
N TYR A 49 10.58 1.16 36.12
CA TYR A 49 9.81 2.18 35.41
C TYR A 49 10.71 3.16 34.68
N ALA A 50 11.67 3.73 35.42
CA ALA A 50 12.54 4.75 34.89
C ALA A 50 13.38 4.30 33.67
N PRO A 51 14.15 3.20 33.74
CA PRO A 51 14.95 2.76 32.60
C PRO A 51 14.09 2.31 31.42
N VAL A 52 12.95 1.64 31.66
CA VAL A 52 12.04 1.24 30.59
C VAL A 52 11.48 2.47 29.87
N LEU A 53 11.01 3.49 30.61
CA LEU A 53 10.53 4.73 30.01
C LEU A 53 11.64 5.44 29.22
N ALA A 54 12.85 5.51 29.75
CA ALA A 54 13.98 6.16 29.09
C ALA A 54 14.35 5.47 27.76
N VAL A 55 14.47 4.14 27.75
CA VAL A 55 14.71 3.35 26.53
C VAL A 55 13.58 3.57 25.53
N TYR A 56 12.33 3.58 26.00
CA TYR A 56 11.16 3.77 25.15
C TYR A 56 11.13 5.15 24.47
N LEU A 57 11.42 6.21 25.24
CA LEU A 57 11.54 7.57 24.71
C LEU A 57 12.71 7.70 23.75
N ALA A 58 13.86 7.07 24.03
CA ALA A 58 15.02 7.07 23.13
C ALA A 58 14.68 6.45 21.77
N ILE A 59 14.00 5.29 21.78
CA ILE A 59 13.52 4.64 20.54
C ILE A 59 12.56 5.55 19.79
N LEU A 60 11.60 6.17 20.47
CA LEU A 60 10.64 7.07 19.85
C LEU A 60 11.29 8.31 19.25
N LEU A 61 12.27 8.91 19.93
CA LEU A 61 13.03 10.05 19.41
C LEU A 61 13.88 9.64 18.21
N ALA A 62 14.49 8.46 18.22
CA ALA A 62 15.20 7.93 17.06
C ALA A 62 14.26 7.75 15.85
N TYR A 63 13.02 7.28 16.08
CA TYR A 63 12.01 7.22 15.01
C TYR A 63 11.61 8.60 14.51
N ALA A 64 11.45 9.60 15.39
CA ALA A 64 11.15 10.97 14.97
C ALA A 64 12.26 11.54 14.07
N VAL A 65 13.53 11.32 14.44
CA VAL A 65 14.69 11.70 13.60
C VAL A 65 14.66 10.96 12.25
N LYS A 66 14.35 9.65 12.25
CA LYS A 66 14.22 8.89 11.01
C LYS A 66 13.14 9.47 10.10
N VAL A 67 11.97 9.81 10.64
CA VAL A 67 10.87 10.40 9.88
C VAL A 67 11.26 11.76 9.30
N LEU A 68 12.00 12.59 10.04
CA LEU A 68 12.53 13.85 9.52
C LEU A 68 13.53 13.64 8.38
N ALA A 69 14.35 12.59 8.44
CA ALA A 69 15.36 12.30 7.43
C ALA A 69 14.77 11.67 6.15
N THR A 70 13.77 10.79 6.28
CA THR A 70 13.21 10.05 5.13
C THR A 70 11.91 10.63 4.60
N GLY A 71 11.22 11.48 5.36
CA GLY A 71 9.87 11.96 5.02
C GLY A 71 8.80 10.86 5.05
N GLU A 72 9.15 9.66 5.50
CA GLU A 72 8.27 8.49 5.48
C GLU A 72 8.02 7.95 6.90
N ALA A 73 6.77 7.95 7.33
CA ALA A 73 6.39 7.34 8.60
C ALA A 73 6.42 5.80 8.52
N PRO A 74 7.03 5.11 9.50
CA PRO A 74 6.99 3.65 9.55
C PRO A 74 5.54 3.16 9.67
N LYS A 75 5.12 2.32 8.72
CA LYS A 75 3.73 1.86 8.57
C LYS A 75 3.22 1.23 9.88
N ASN A 76 2.08 1.69 10.39
CA ASN A 76 1.35 1.21 11.57
C ASN A 76 2.05 1.32 12.94
N LEU A 77 3.37 1.50 13.01
CA LEU A 77 4.12 1.38 14.27
C LEU A 77 4.19 2.66 15.09
N LEU A 78 4.17 3.85 14.48
CA LEU A 78 4.51 5.06 15.22
C LEU A 78 3.47 5.39 16.29
N SER A 79 2.19 5.44 15.92
CA SER A 79 1.16 5.90 16.86
C SER A 79 0.66 4.91 17.93
N PRO A 80 0.69 3.56 17.84
CA PRO A 80 0.36 2.73 19.00
C PRO A 80 1.50 2.77 20.04
N ILE A 81 2.76 2.90 19.59
CA ILE A 81 3.93 3.01 20.45
C ILE A 81 3.86 4.34 21.21
N ILE A 82 3.50 5.45 20.54
CA ILE A 82 3.31 6.75 21.23
C ILE A 82 2.12 6.71 22.20
N LEU A 83 0.99 6.06 21.83
CA LEU A 83 -0.12 5.87 22.76
C LEU A 83 0.30 5.04 23.99
N LEU A 84 1.07 3.98 23.80
CA LEU A 84 1.61 3.16 24.88
C LEU A 84 2.60 3.96 25.74
N ALA A 85 3.41 4.84 25.15
CA ALA A 85 4.27 5.78 25.88
C ALA A 85 3.45 6.67 26.81
N GLY A 86 2.36 7.24 26.27
CA GLY A 86 1.43 8.09 27.03
C GLY A 86 0.75 7.32 28.15
N ALA A 87 0.28 6.09 27.88
CA ALA A 87 -0.33 5.22 28.87
C ALA A 87 0.65 4.81 29.98
N TYR A 88 1.88 4.46 29.61
CA TYR A 88 2.95 4.13 30.56
C TYR A 88 3.33 5.36 31.39
N GLY A 89 3.41 6.53 30.76
CA GLY A 89 3.57 7.83 31.40
C GLY A 89 2.53 8.10 32.46
N PHE A 90 1.26 7.94 32.09
CA PHE A 90 0.13 8.07 33.00
C PHE A 90 0.20 7.06 34.16
N LEU A 91 0.46 5.79 33.88
CA LEU A 91 0.53 4.74 34.90
C LEU A 91 1.63 5.04 35.93
N GLY A 92 2.82 5.43 35.47
CA GLY A 92 3.88 5.83 36.39
C GLY A 92 3.55 7.08 37.18
N SER A 93 2.82 8.02 36.60
CA SER A 93 2.38 9.22 37.31
C SER A 93 1.41 8.93 38.46
N LEU A 94 0.57 7.89 38.32
CA LEU A 94 -0.35 7.44 39.37
C LEU A 94 0.37 6.57 40.41
N LEU A 95 1.15 5.58 39.94
CA LEU A 95 1.81 4.60 40.80
C LEU A 95 2.93 5.20 41.64
N LEU A 96 3.66 6.18 41.09
CA LEU A 96 4.85 6.76 41.70
C LEU A 96 4.57 8.12 42.36
N GLU A 97 3.30 8.51 42.49
CA GLU A 97 2.88 9.71 43.25
C GLU A 97 3.47 9.75 44.68
N PRO A 98 3.49 8.65 45.45
CA PRO A 98 4.07 8.65 46.80
C PRO A 98 5.56 9.01 46.83
N LEU A 99 6.31 8.69 45.77
CA LEU A 99 7.76 8.91 45.68
C LEU A 99 8.11 10.36 45.30
N ARG A 100 7.14 11.18 44.89
CA ARG A 100 7.41 12.54 44.41
C ARG A 100 7.79 13.50 45.53
N ARG A 101 7.41 13.15 46.76
CA ARG A 101 7.75 13.90 47.99
C ARG A 101 8.98 13.34 48.70
N ASP A 102 9.55 12.25 48.19
CA ASP A 102 10.70 11.58 48.78
C ASP A 102 12.02 12.19 48.21
N PRO A 103 12.86 12.79 49.07
CA PRO A 103 14.13 13.40 48.65
C PRO A 103 15.15 12.39 48.10
N GLU A 104 15.00 11.09 48.37
CA GLU A 104 15.90 10.06 47.83
C GLU A 104 15.56 9.68 46.36
N HIS A 105 14.37 10.06 45.87
CA HIS A 105 13.81 9.60 44.60
C HIS A 105 13.60 10.72 43.55
N VAL A 106 14.34 11.82 43.69
CA VAL A 106 14.22 13.04 42.84
C VAL A 106 14.35 12.75 41.35
N GLY A 107 15.15 11.77 40.94
CA GLY A 107 15.34 11.39 39.53
C GLY A 107 14.05 10.91 38.86
N VAL A 108 13.30 10.03 39.54
CA VAL A 108 12.02 9.48 39.04
C VAL A 108 10.96 10.56 38.98
N ALA A 109 10.85 11.37 40.05
CA ALA A 109 9.94 12.50 40.12
C ALA A 109 10.21 13.53 39.00
N ARG A 110 11.48 13.82 38.74
CA ARG A 110 11.92 14.70 37.65
C ARG A 110 11.55 14.13 36.29
N MET A 111 11.78 12.84 36.05
CA MET A 111 11.46 12.23 34.76
C MET A 111 9.96 12.27 34.44
N ILE A 112 9.10 11.97 35.42
CA ILE A 112 7.64 12.11 35.27
C ILE A 112 7.26 13.57 34.99
N ARG A 113 7.92 14.52 35.67
CA ARG A 113 7.67 15.96 35.47
C ARG A 113 8.10 16.45 34.08
N LEU A 114 9.16 15.87 33.53
CA LEU A 114 9.72 16.22 32.21
C LEU A 114 9.07 15.48 31.06
N LEU A 115 8.38 14.36 31.29
CA LEU A 115 7.74 13.53 30.27
C LEU A 115 6.87 14.30 29.24
N PRO A 116 6.11 15.35 29.62
CA PRO A 116 5.36 16.14 28.65
C PRO A 116 6.22 16.76 27.53
N VAL A 117 7.50 17.04 27.79
CA VAL A 117 8.41 17.70 26.83
C VAL A 117 8.73 16.83 25.61
N PRO A 118 9.28 15.60 25.73
CA PRO A 118 9.49 14.74 24.57
C PRO A 118 8.15 14.35 23.90
N MET A 119 7.05 14.26 24.67
CA MET A 119 5.73 14.01 24.09
C MET A 119 5.27 15.13 23.14
N LEU A 120 5.59 16.40 23.43
CA LEU A 120 5.31 17.52 22.51
C LEU A 120 6.04 17.40 21.18
N VAL A 121 7.24 16.82 21.18
CA VAL A 121 7.97 16.56 19.93
C VAL A 121 7.35 15.39 19.18
N LEU A 122 6.98 14.32 19.89
CA LEU A 122 6.53 13.06 19.29
C LEU A 122 5.08 13.07 18.78
N LEU A 123 4.17 13.72 19.48
CA LEU A 123 2.73 13.71 19.18
C LEU A 123 2.38 14.35 17.82
N PRO A 124 3.00 15.47 17.37
CA PRO A 124 2.81 16.00 16.03
C PRO A 124 3.10 14.97 14.93
N PHE A 125 4.21 14.21 15.04
CA PHE A 125 4.53 13.14 14.08
C PHE A 125 3.50 12.01 14.12
N ALA A 126 3.02 11.67 15.31
CA ALA A 126 1.99 10.65 15.51
C ALA A 126 0.67 11.05 14.82
N LEU A 127 0.26 12.31 14.98
CA LEU A 127 -0.94 12.89 14.38
C LEU A 127 -0.82 12.96 12.86
N TRP A 128 0.32 13.46 12.36
CA TRP A 128 0.61 13.52 10.92
C TRP A 128 0.58 12.13 10.27
N ALA A 129 1.19 11.12 10.91
CA ALA A 129 1.19 9.74 10.39
C ALA A 129 -0.21 9.11 10.33
N VAL A 130 -1.14 9.49 11.23
CA VAL A 130 -2.54 9.06 11.15
C VAL A 130 -3.29 9.84 10.05
N TRP A 131 -2.99 11.13 9.91
CA TRP A 131 -3.61 11.99 8.91
C TRP A 131 -3.33 11.53 7.48
N GLU A 132 -2.06 11.27 7.13
CA GLU A 132 -1.67 10.78 5.81
C GLU A 132 -2.45 9.51 5.40
N ARG A 133 -2.72 8.64 6.38
CA ARG A 133 -3.45 7.39 6.15
C ARG A 133 -4.94 7.55 6.00
N ARG A 134 -5.50 8.59 6.61
CA ARG A 134 -6.90 8.97 6.37
C ARG A 134 -7.07 9.34 4.90
N ASP A 135 -6.13 10.07 4.32
CA ASP A 135 -6.23 10.53 2.93
C ASP A 135 -6.19 9.35 1.94
N GLN A 136 -5.42 8.30 2.25
CA GLN A 136 -5.32 7.10 1.40
C GLN A 136 -6.52 6.15 1.52
N TYR A 137 -7.03 5.95 2.74
CA TYR A 137 -7.94 4.84 3.05
C TYR A 137 -9.27 5.25 3.71
N GLY A 138 -9.48 6.55 3.96
CA GLY A 138 -10.65 7.07 4.68
C GLY A 138 -10.62 6.85 6.20
N TRP A 139 -11.63 7.37 6.89
CA TRP A 139 -11.82 7.13 8.33
C TRP A 139 -12.41 5.74 8.60
N THR A 140 -11.86 5.07 9.60
CA THR A 140 -12.44 3.86 10.23
C THR A 140 -12.59 4.12 11.74
N GLU A 141 -13.39 3.32 12.47
CA GLU A 141 -13.59 3.55 13.92
C GLU A 141 -12.24 3.57 14.65
N PHE A 142 -11.40 2.56 14.41
CA PHE A 142 -10.08 2.42 15.05
C PHE A 142 -9.14 3.60 14.75
N ARG A 143 -9.14 4.11 13.51
CA ARG A 143 -8.29 5.27 13.14
C ARG A 143 -8.77 6.55 13.80
N TYR A 144 -10.07 6.75 13.85
CA TYR A 144 -10.67 7.93 14.48
C TYR A 144 -10.41 7.94 16.00
N LEU A 145 -10.66 6.81 16.69
CA LEU A 145 -10.39 6.69 18.12
C LEU A 145 -8.92 6.94 18.44
N ARG A 146 -8.01 6.37 17.65
CA ARG A 146 -6.57 6.60 17.78
C ARG A 146 -6.21 8.07 17.59
N PHE A 147 -6.78 8.74 16.59
CA PHE A 147 -6.56 10.17 16.38
C PHE A 147 -7.05 11.01 17.55
N ALA A 148 -8.26 10.74 18.04
CA ALA A 148 -8.85 11.43 19.19
C ALA A 148 -8.00 11.26 20.46
N LEU A 149 -7.51 10.05 20.73
CA LEU A 149 -6.63 9.77 21.88
C LEU A 149 -5.27 10.47 21.76
N LEU A 150 -4.68 10.52 20.56
CA LEU A 150 -3.45 11.27 20.33
C LEU A 150 -3.65 12.77 20.55
N LEU A 151 -4.79 13.32 20.10
CA LEU A 151 -5.13 14.72 20.33
C LEU A 151 -5.32 15.02 21.82
N ALA A 152 -6.00 14.12 22.55
CA ALA A 152 -6.17 14.22 23.99
C ALA A 152 -4.81 14.20 24.73
N LEU A 153 -3.91 13.30 24.34
CA LEU A 153 -2.53 13.27 24.86
C LEU A 153 -1.76 14.55 24.50
N ALA A 154 -1.96 15.13 23.32
CA ALA A 154 -1.32 16.38 22.92
C ALA A 154 -1.77 17.54 23.81
N VAL A 155 -3.06 17.66 24.08
CA VAL A 155 -3.60 18.64 25.03
C VAL A 155 -3.01 18.45 26.43
N LEU A 156 -2.94 17.21 26.91
CA LEU A 156 -2.32 16.88 28.20
C LEU A 156 -0.82 17.21 28.23
N ALA A 157 -0.09 16.95 27.15
CA ALA A 157 1.34 17.27 27.02
C ALA A 157 1.59 18.78 27.01
N VAL A 158 0.76 19.56 26.29
CA VAL A 158 0.81 21.03 26.28
C VAL A 158 0.56 21.56 27.69
N LEU A 159 -0.53 21.13 28.34
CA LEU A 159 -0.87 21.60 29.67
C LEU A 159 0.17 21.19 30.72
N GLY A 160 0.70 19.97 30.63
CA GLY A 160 1.79 19.48 31.47
C GLY A 160 3.04 20.34 31.32
N THR A 161 3.39 20.69 30.08
CA THR A 161 4.54 21.56 29.78
C THR A 161 4.34 22.98 30.29
N ILE A 162 3.15 23.57 30.12
CA ILE A 162 2.82 24.89 30.66
C ILE A 162 2.96 24.90 32.18
N ARG A 163 2.46 23.86 32.88
CA ARG A 163 2.59 23.75 34.34
C ARG A 163 4.05 23.58 34.76
N LEU A 164 4.83 22.80 34.01
CA LEU A 164 6.27 22.63 34.24
C LEU A 164 7.00 23.99 34.16
N VAL A 165 6.79 24.76 33.08
CA VAL A 165 7.39 26.08 32.88
C VAL A 165 6.97 27.06 33.99
N ARG A 166 5.71 27.02 34.40
CA ARG A 166 5.17 27.84 35.50
C ARG A 166 5.52 27.32 36.90
N ARG A 167 6.38 26.29 37.01
CA ARG A 167 6.77 25.63 38.26
C ARG A 167 5.59 25.21 39.14
N ARG A 168 4.47 24.84 38.53
CA ARG A 168 3.28 24.31 39.22
C ARG A 168 3.37 22.79 39.32
N GLU A 169 2.65 22.23 40.29
CA GLU A 169 2.50 20.78 40.39
C GLU A 169 1.59 20.26 39.26
N PRO A 170 1.95 19.13 38.62
CA PRO A 170 1.09 18.46 37.65
C PRO A 170 -0.21 17.96 38.30
N VAL A 171 -1.29 17.88 37.52
CA VAL A 171 -2.59 17.40 37.99
C VAL A 171 -2.88 16.07 37.33
N PHE A 172 -2.60 14.97 38.03
CA PHE A 172 -2.69 13.62 37.48
C PHE A 172 -4.11 13.12 37.29
N LEU A 173 -5.05 13.57 38.13
CA LEU A 173 -6.47 13.25 37.97
C LEU A 173 -7.04 13.79 36.65
N LEU A 174 -6.39 14.77 36.02
CA LEU A 174 -6.84 15.28 34.73
C LEU A 174 -6.64 14.28 33.60
N VAL A 175 -5.62 13.41 33.67
CA VAL A 175 -5.32 12.44 32.62
C VAL A 175 -6.46 11.43 32.40
N PRO A 176 -6.95 10.69 33.41
CA PRO A 176 -8.04 9.74 33.21
C PRO A 176 -9.36 10.45 32.89
N VAL A 177 -9.58 11.67 33.40
CA VAL A 177 -10.76 12.48 33.08
C VAL A 177 -10.76 12.86 31.60
N VAL A 178 -9.65 13.39 31.07
CA VAL A 178 -9.56 13.79 29.66
C VAL A 178 -9.62 12.58 28.74
N LEU A 179 -8.92 11.49 29.05
CA LEU A 179 -8.96 10.28 28.23
C LEU A 179 -10.34 9.61 28.27
N GLY A 180 -10.95 9.49 29.46
CA GLY A 180 -12.30 8.95 29.63
C GLY A 180 -13.35 9.79 28.92
N ALA A 181 -13.31 11.12 29.08
CA ALA A 181 -14.19 12.03 28.35
C ALA A 181 -14.00 11.90 26.83
N THR A 182 -12.76 11.78 26.36
CA THR A 182 -12.47 11.59 24.93
C THR A 182 -13.09 10.30 24.40
N LEU A 183 -12.96 9.19 25.14
CA LEU A 183 -13.57 7.92 24.76
C LEU A 183 -15.10 8.01 24.76
N LEU A 184 -15.71 8.57 25.81
CA LEU A 184 -17.16 8.74 25.90
C LEU A 184 -17.71 9.60 24.76
N LEU A 185 -17.09 10.75 24.52
CA LEU A 185 -17.47 11.63 23.42
C LEU A 185 -17.26 10.97 22.06
N SER A 186 -16.23 10.14 21.91
CA SER A 186 -15.98 9.41 20.67
C SER A 186 -16.91 8.21 20.47
N SER A 187 -17.65 7.76 21.48
CA SER A 187 -18.56 6.60 21.37
C SER A 187 -19.96 6.98 20.91
N PHE A 188 -20.41 8.21 21.16
CA PHE A 188 -21.81 8.59 20.94
C PHE A 188 -21.97 9.88 20.12
N GLY A 189 -23.12 9.98 19.44
CA GLY A 189 -23.52 11.18 18.72
C GLY A 189 -22.93 11.32 17.31
N PRO A 190 -23.15 12.46 16.64
CA PRO A 190 -22.76 12.67 15.25
C PRO A 190 -21.24 12.73 15.05
N TRP A 191 -20.49 13.10 16.09
CA TRP A 191 -19.01 13.10 16.13
C TRP A 191 -18.43 11.78 16.64
N GLY A 192 -19.27 10.78 16.96
CA GLY A 192 -18.82 9.47 17.37
C GLY A 192 -18.06 8.75 16.25
N ALA A 193 -17.18 7.83 16.64
CA ALA A 193 -16.30 7.09 15.74
C ALA A 193 -17.09 6.35 14.65
N THR A 194 -18.19 5.69 15.03
CA THR A 194 -19.09 4.97 14.11
C THR A 194 -19.81 5.91 13.16
N ALA A 195 -20.26 7.08 13.62
CA ALA A 195 -20.97 8.05 12.78
C ALA A 195 -20.02 8.73 11.78
N VAL A 196 -18.78 9.03 12.20
CA VAL A 196 -17.74 9.61 11.33
C VAL A 196 -17.24 8.58 10.33
N SER A 197 -16.95 7.35 10.76
CA SER A 197 -16.52 6.26 9.88
C SER A 197 -17.59 5.95 8.83
N ARG A 198 -18.86 5.82 9.25
CA ARG A 198 -19.99 5.59 8.35
C ARG A 198 -20.06 6.65 7.26
N ARG A 199 -20.11 7.93 7.66
CA ARG A 199 -20.19 9.05 6.69
C ARG A 199 -18.99 9.08 5.73
N SER A 200 -17.78 8.86 6.25
CA SER A 200 -16.56 8.84 5.43
C SER A 200 -16.57 7.69 4.42
N GLN A 201 -16.95 6.49 4.84
CA GLN A 201 -16.93 5.30 3.99
C GLN A 201 -18.09 5.30 3.01
N GLN A 202 -19.25 5.82 3.39
CA GLN A 202 -20.38 6.04 2.50
C GLN A 202 -20.05 7.06 1.40
N ALA A 203 -19.38 8.17 1.75
CA ALA A 203 -18.94 9.16 0.76
C ALA A 203 -17.93 8.54 -0.23
N ARG A 204 -16.96 7.78 0.29
CA ARG A 204 -15.94 7.10 -0.53
C ARG A 204 -16.55 6.03 -1.44
N LEU A 205 -17.51 5.25 -0.94
CA LEU A 205 -18.26 4.29 -1.73
C LEU A 205 -19.07 4.99 -2.83
N ARG A 206 -19.77 6.09 -2.50
CA ARG A 206 -20.53 6.88 -3.48
C ARG A 206 -19.64 7.40 -4.61
N GLU A 207 -18.49 7.97 -4.26
CA GLU A 207 -17.53 8.48 -5.22
C GLU A 207 -16.98 7.37 -6.11
N GLY A 208 -16.62 6.22 -5.53
CA GLY A 208 -16.17 5.05 -6.28
C GLY A 208 -17.23 4.54 -7.26
N LEU A 209 -18.46 4.33 -6.79
CA LEU A 209 -19.58 3.87 -7.63
C LEU A 209 -19.92 4.89 -8.74
N ALA A 210 -19.81 6.19 -8.46
CA ALA A 210 -20.00 7.24 -9.46
C ALA A 210 -18.91 7.20 -10.54
N LYS A 211 -17.63 7.08 -10.15
CA LYS A 211 -16.49 6.95 -11.08
C LYS A 211 -16.58 5.70 -11.94
N ALA A 212 -17.12 4.61 -11.40
CA ALA A 212 -17.39 3.38 -12.15
C ALA A 212 -18.63 3.47 -13.06
N GLY A 213 -19.38 4.58 -13.05
CA GLY A 213 -20.59 4.75 -13.85
C GLY A 213 -21.76 3.86 -13.42
N LEU A 214 -21.74 3.35 -12.19
CA LEU A 214 -22.73 2.39 -11.68
C LEU A 214 -23.97 3.05 -11.06
N LEU A 215 -23.92 4.36 -10.81
CA LEU A 215 -25.03 5.09 -10.19
C LEU A 215 -25.97 5.69 -11.26
N ARG A 216 -27.24 5.29 -11.23
CA ARG A 216 -28.36 5.98 -11.90
C ARG A 216 -29.31 6.49 -10.80
N ASP A 217 -29.65 7.77 -10.83
CA ASP A 217 -30.43 8.44 -9.77
C ASP A 217 -29.87 8.23 -8.34
N GLY A 218 -28.53 8.09 -8.24
CA GLY A 218 -27.84 7.87 -6.98
C GLY A 218 -27.89 6.44 -6.43
N LYS A 219 -28.45 5.47 -7.18
CA LYS A 219 -28.50 4.05 -6.81
C LYS A 219 -27.89 3.16 -7.88
N VAL A 220 -27.38 2.00 -7.45
CA VAL A 220 -26.99 0.91 -8.35
C VAL A 220 -28.25 0.19 -8.80
N THR A 221 -28.55 0.29 -10.09
CA THR A 221 -29.72 -0.34 -10.73
C THR A 221 -29.38 -1.63 -11.48
N ARG A 222 -28.10 -2.01 -11.53
CA ARG A 222 -27.66 -3.25 -12.18
C ARG A 222 -28.19 -4.45 -11.37
N PRO A 223 -28.71 -5.50 -12.03
CA PRO A 223 -29.16 -6.70 -11.32
C PRO A 223 -27.99 -7.36 -10.60
N LEU A 224 -28.14 -7.53 -9.28
CA LEU A 224 -27.20 -8.24 -8.44
C LEU A 224 -27.41 -9.74 -8.66
N THR A 225 -26.41 -10.44 -9.16
CA THR A 225 -26.50 -11.90 -9.36
C THR A 225 -25.75 -12.62 -8.26
N ARG A 226 -26.35 -13.67 -7.68
CA ARG A 226 -25.63 -14.54 -6.74
C ARG A 226 -24.53 -15.31 -7.49
N PRO A 227 -23.38 -15.59 -6.84
CA PRO A 227 -22.26 -16.27 -7.47
C PRO A 227 -22.55 -17.77 -7.57
N THR A 228 -23.39 -18.18 -8.53
CA THR A 228 -23.61 -19.60 -8.86
C THR A 228 -22.89 -20.03 -10.14
N GLU A 229 -22.37 -19.10 -10.95
CA GLU A 229 -21.53 -19.38 -12.12
C GLU A 229 -20.47 -18.30 -12.34
N ALA A 230 -19.35 -18.66 -12.98
CA ALA A 230 -18.28 -17.73 -13.35
C ALA A 230 -18.87 -16.59 -14.23
N PRO A 231 -18.70 -15.31 -13.85
CA PRO A 231 -19.39 -14.21 -14.51
C PRO A 231 -18.90 -14.04 -15.94
N ARG A 232 -19.75 -14.36 -16.92
CA ARG A 232 -19.48 -14.14 -18.36
C ARG A 232 -19.46 -12.64 -18.72
N ASP A 233 -20.18 -11.81 -17.96
CA ASP A 233 -20.26 -10.35 -18.13
C ASP A 233 -19.69 -9.60 -16.91
N THR A 234 -18.37 -9.44 -16.87
CA THR A 234 -17.70 -8.60 -15.87
C THR A 234 -17.47 -7.19 -16.40
N LEU A 235 -17.61 -6.18 -15.53
CA LEU A 235 -17.28 -4.79 -15.86
C LEU A 235 -15.84 -4.52 -15.45
N PRO A 236 -14.91 -4.26 -16.40
CA PRO A 236 -13.55 -3.85 -16.06
C PRO A 236 -13.58 -2.43 -15.46
N VAL A 237 -12.99 -2.26 -14.29
CA VAL A 237 -12.91 -0.98 -13.58
C VAL A 237 -11.46 -0.74 -13.18
N PRO A 238 -10.89 0.47 -13.39
CA PRO A 238 -9.53 0.79 -12.96
C PRO A 238 -9.27 0.41 -11.49
N GLY A 239 -8.07 -0.08 -11.17
CA GLY A 239 -7.76 -0.61 -9.83
C GLY A 239 -7.92 0.43 -8.71
N ASP A 240 -7.63 1.70 -9.02
CA ASP A 240 -7.82 2.86 -8.15
C ASP A 240 -9.30 3.21 -7.89
N VAL A 241 -10.21 2.74 -8.74
CA VAL A 241 -11.67 2.85 -8.55
C VAL A 241 -12.24 1.60 -7.88
N TYR A 242 -11.70 0.41 -8.21
CA TYR A 242 -12.12 -0.87 -7.62
C TYR A 242 -11.83 -0.96 -6.11
N GLU A 243 -10.63 -0.56 -5.68
CA GLU A 243 -10.19 -0.63 -4.28
C GLU A 243 -11.08 0.19 -3.31
N PRO A 244 -11.43 1.45 -3.61
CA PRO A 244 -12.39 2.20 -2.80
C PRO A 244 -13.76 1.54 -2.72
N ILE A 245 -14.30 1.04 -3.84
CA ILE A 245 -15.63 0.41 -3.86
C ILE A 245 -15.62 -0.86 -3.01
N SER A 246 -14.73 -1.80 -3.32
CA SER A 246 -14.64 -3.08 -2.63
C SER A 246 -14.33 -2.92 -1.14
N GLY A 247 -13.34 -2.09 -0.81
CA GLY A 247 -12.92 -1.84 0.56
C GLY A 247 -14.00 -1.17 1.41
N SER A 248 -14.62 -0.09 0.90
CA SER A 248 -15.65 0.64 1.64
C SER A 248 -16.95 -0.14 1.74
N LEU A 249 -17.35 -0.87 0.69
CA LEU A 249 -18.55 -1.70 0.71
C LEU A 249 -18.41 -2.85 1.71
N ARG A 250 -17.27 -3.57 1.67
CA ARG A 250 -17.00 -4.67 2.61
C ARG A 250 -17.03 -4.16 4.05
N TYR A 251 -16.30 -3.09 4.33
CA TYR A 251 -16.24 -2.50 5.65
C TYR A 251 -17.62 -2.06 6.16
N LEU A 252 -18.41 -1.35 5.35
CA LEU A 252 -19.74 -0.90 5.74
C LEU A 252 -20.69 -2.09 5.99
N TYR A 253 -20.60 -3.14 5.18
CA TYR A 253 -21.45 -4.32 5.32
C TYR A 253 -21.09 -5.13 6.57
N GLU A 254 -19.79 -5.37 6.81
CA GLU A 254 -19.30 -6.22 7.90
C GLU A 254 -19.38 -5.52 9.26
N GLU A 255 -18.93 -4.26 9.35
CA GLU A 255 -18.82 -3.54 10.62
C GLU A 255 -20.12 -2.79 11.00
N GLN A 256 -20.94 -2.42 10.02
CA GLN A 256 -22.13 -1.57 10.23
C GLN A 256 -23.43 -2.17 9.69
N GLY A 257 -23.36 -3.36 9.10
CA GLY A 257 -24.49 -4.13 8.63
C GLY A 257 -25.07 -3.69 7.28
N PRO A 258 -26.02 -4.46 6.73
CA PRO A 258 -26.60 -4.21 5.40
C PRO A 258 -27.30 -2.85 5.28
N ALA A 259 -27.87 -2.36 6.38
CA ALA A 259 -28.54 -1.05 6.44
C ALA A 259 -27.58 0.12 6.15
N ALA A 260 -26.27 -0.05 6.35
CA ALA A 260 -25.28 0.98 6.04
C ALA A 260 -25.06 1.17 4.53
N VAL A 261 -25.26 0.11 3.73
CA VAL A 261 -25.06 0.12 2.28
C VAL A 261 -26.37 0.14 1.48
N GLN A 262 -27.50 -0.29 2.04
CA GLN A 262 -28.80 -0.34 1.37
C GLN A 262 -29.19 0.95 0.61
N PRO A 263 -28.91 2.18 1.11
CA PRO A 263 -29.24 3.41 0.38
C PRO A 263 -28.60 3.51 -1.02
N PHE A 264 -27.49 2.81 -1.27
CA PHE A 264 -26.78 2.82 -2.54
C PHE A 264 -27.32 1.80 -3.55
N PHE A 265 -28.21 0.89 -3.15
CA PHE A 265 -28.70 -0.19 -3.99
C PHE A 265 -30.22 -0.10 -4.16
N ALA A 266 -30.70 -0.28 -5.38
CA ALA A 266 -32.13 -0.41 -5.64
C ALA A 266 -32.65 -1.78 -5.21
N ALA A 267 -31.83 -2.83 -5.35
CA ALA A 267 -32.12 -4.18 -4.88
C ALA A 267 -31.90 -4.29 -3.36
N ASP A 268 -32.62 -5.20 -2.72
CA ASP A 268 -32.36 -5.58 -1.33
C ASP A 268 -31.00 -6.27 -1.22
N VAL A 269 -30.15 -5.76 -0.33
CA VAL A 269 -28.81 -6.31 -0.09
C VAL A 269 -28.70 -7.05 1.24
N SER A 270 -29.76 -7.13 2.03
CA SER A 270 -29.75 -7.85 3.31
C SER A 270 -29.62 -9.38 3.17
N GLY A 271 -30.00 -9.93 2.01
CA GLY A 271 -29.94 -11.36 1.72
C GLY A 271 -28.57 -11.89 1.27
N PHE A 272 -27.49 -11.10 1.42
CA PHE A 272 -26.12 -11.56 1.13
C PHE A 272 -25.40 -11.99 2.42
N ASP A 273 -24.61 -13.07 2.35
CA ASP A 273 -23.96 -13.62 3.55
C ASP A 273 -22.88 -12.70 4.13
N ASN A 274 -22.17 -11.95 3.28
CA ASN A 274 -21.09 -11.06 3.69
C ASN A 274 -20.82 -9.98 2.62
N GLY A 275 -19.94 -9.03 2.97
CA GLY A 275 -19.54 -7.95 2.06
C GLY A 275 -18.89 -8.46 0.78
N TRP A 276 -18.14 -9.57 0.84
CA TRP A 276 -17.53 -10.22 -0.33
C TRP A 276 -18.55 -10.74 -1.33
N ALA A 277 -19.65 -11.33 -0.85
CA ALA A 277 -20.73 -11.81 -1.69
C ALA A 277 -21.41 -10.63 -2.41
N LEU A 278 -21.64 -9.52 -1.71
CA LEU A 278 -22.21 -8.31 -2.30
C LEU A 278 -21.25 -7.64 -3.30
N THR A 279 -19.95 -7.56 -3.01
CA THR A 279 -18.97 -7.03 -3.98
C THR A 279 -18.88 -7.91 -5.23
N SER A 280 -18.96 -9.23 -5.06
CA SER A 280 -18.93 -10.18 -6.18
C SER A 280 -20.20 -10.08 -7.03
N ALA A 281 -21.35 -9.78 -6.40
CA ALA A 281 -22.62 -9.58 -7.09
C ALA A 281 -22.63 -8.34 -8.00
N LEU A 282 -21.75 -7.35 -7.75
CA LEU A 282 -21.52 -6.22 -8.66
C LEU A 282 -20.80 -6.60 -9.96
N ARG A 283 -20.16 -7.79 -10.02
CA ARG A 283 -19.39 -8.30 -11.16
C ARG A 283 -18.31 -7.33 -11.65
N LEU A 284 -17.66 -6.63 -10.73
CA LEU A 284 -16.53 -5.76 -11.05
C LEU A 284 -15.27 -6.61 -11.21
N ARG A 285 -14.55 -6.43 -12.32
CA ARG A 285 -13.21 -7.00 -12.51
C ARG A 285 -12.18 -5.91 -12.23
N PRO A 286 -11.23 -6.11 -11.29
CA PRO A 286 -10.16 -5.16 -11.07
C PRO A 286 -9.28 -5.05 -12.31
N GLY A 287 -9.24 -3.87 -12.92
CA GLY A 287 -8.24 -3.49 -13.92
C GLY A 287 -6.95 -3.00 -13.26
N CYS A 288 -5.92 -2.68 -14.05
CA CYS A 288 -4.62 -2.26 -13.51
C CYS A 288 -4.75 -0.99 -12.66
N ARG A 289 -3.93 -0.87 -11.62
CA ARG A 289 -3.69 0.42 -10.95
C ARG A 289 -2.79 1.32 -11.81
N PRO A 290 -2.80 2.65 -11.63
CA PRO A 290 -1.98 3.58 -12.44
C PRO A 290 -0.46 3.33 -12.37
N ASP A 291 0.03 2.81 -11.26
CA ASP A 291 1.43 2.43 -11.01
C ASP A 291 1.80 1.06 -11.63
N GLN A 292 0.80 0.23 -11.88
CA GLN A 292 0.94 -1.13 -12.43
C GLN A 292 0.66 -1.18 -13.94
N ARG A 293 0.36 -0.04 -14.55
CA ARG A 293 0.02 0.04 -15.96
C ARG A 293 1.28 0.12 -16.81
N LEU A 294 1.46 -0.86 -17.68
CA LEU A 294 2.46 -0.84 -18.74
C LEU A 294 2.15 0.30 -19.71
N LEU A 295 3.10 1.21 -19.85
CA LEU A 295 3.10 2.25 -20.88
C LEU A 295 3.89 1.78 -22.11
N PHE A 296 4.92 0.98 -21.87
CA PHE A 296 5.81 0.48 -22.90
C PHE A 296 6.28 -0.94 -22.54
N ALA A 297 6.25 -1.85 -23.50
CA ALA A 297 6.83 -3.18 -23.36
C ALA A 297 7.69 -3.46 -24.58
N SER A 298 8.94 -3.86 -24.39
CA SER A 298 9.81 -4.31 -25.48
C SER A 298 10.38 -5.69 -25.22
N ALA A 299 10.64 -6.43 -26.29
CA ALA A 299 11.42 -7.65 -26.23
C ALA A 299 12.56 -7.55 -27.23
N THR A 300 13.78 -7.75 -26.74
CA THR A 300 15.00 -7.60 -27.54
C THR A 300 15.80 -8.89 -27.53
N LEU A 301 16.37 -9.22 -28.69
CA LEU A 301 17.39 -10.25 -28.80
C LEU A 301 18.73 -9.60 -28.45
N PRO A 302 19.42 -10.01 -27.36
CA PRO A 302 20.67 -9.35 -26.97
C PRO A 302 21.74 -9.47 -28.06
N GLU A 303 22.51 -8.40 -28.30
CA GLU A 303 23.47 -8.30 -29.42
C GLU A 303 24.49 -9.45 -29.48
N ASN A 304 24.89 -9.98 -28.31
CA ASN A 304 25.88 -11.06 -28.20
C ASN A 304 25.25 -12.46 -28.23
N THR A 305 23.97 -12.58 -28.59
CA THR A 305 23.28 -13.87 -28.63
C THR A 305 23.50 -14.55 -29.98
N PRO A 306 24.24 -15.67 -30.05
CA PRO A 306 24.42 -16.37 -31.30
C PRO A 306 23.09 -16.98 -31.76
N VAL A 307 22.72 -16.72 -33.01
CA VAL A 307 21.58 -17.37 -33.67
C VAL A 307 22.14 -18.46 -34.59
N PRO A 308 22.01 -19.75 -34.24
CA PRO A 308 22.65 -20.82 -34.99
C PRO A 308 21.99 -21.02 -36.36
N GLY A 309 22.81 -20.93 -37.42
CA GLY A 309 22.51 -21.36 -38.79
C GLY A 309 21.42 -20.56 -39.46
N LEU A 310 21.78 -19.45 -40.10
CA LEU A 310 20.94 -18.85 -41.14
C LEU A 310 21.11 -19.68 -42.43
N PRO A 311 20.02 -20.07 -43.12
CA PRO A 311 20.12 -20.78 -44.39
C PRO A 311 20.85 -19.93 -45.45
N ALA A 312 21.42 -20.57 -46.47
CA ALA A 312 22.22 -19.89 -47.49
C ALA A 312 21.39 -18.88 -48.29
N GLY A 313 21.54 -17.57 -48.06
CA GLY A 313 20.66 -16.57 -48.67
C GLY A 313 21.17 -15.15 -48.64
N THR A 314 20.31 -14.22 -49.04
CA THR A 314 20.55 -12.78 -48.91
C THR A 314 19.96 -12.30 -47.59
N LEU A 315 20.80 -11.69 -46.77
CA LEU A 315 20.41 -11.11 -45.49
C LEU A 315 19.94 -9.65 -45.70
N TYR A 316 18.76 -9.34 -45.20
CA TYR A 316 18.18 -8.00 -45.14
C TYR A 316 17.98 -7.60 -43.68
N ARG A 317 18.24 -6.32 -43.37
CA ARG A 317 17.82 -5.70 -42.11
C ARG A 317 16.62 -4.83 -42.41
N LEU A 318 15.49 -5.11 -41.77
CA LEU A 318 14.22 -4.48 -42.09
C LEU A 318 13.57 -3.90 -40.84
N HIS A 319 12.97 -2.73 -41.03
CA HIS A 319 12.05 -2.12 -40.07
C HIS A 319 10.63 -2.36 -40.57
N GLY A 320 9.79 -2.94 -39.73
CA GLY A 320 8.39 -3.18 -40.05
C GLY A 320 7.59 -1.89 -40.12
N THR A 321 6.59 -1.88 -40.99
CA THR A 321 5.59 -0.82 -41.06
C THR A 321 4.25 -1.35 -40.54
N ARG A 322 3.54 -0.58 -39.71
CA ARG A 322 2.24 -1.03 -39.20
C ARG A 322 1.18 -0.89 -40.29
N GLU A 323 0.26 -1.84 -40.38
CA GLU A 323 -0.86 -1.77 -41.33
C GLU A 323 -1.66 -0.46 -41.18
N GLY A 324 -1.90 0.24 -42.30
CA GLY A 324 -2.51 1.58 -42.34
C GLY A 324 -1.50 2.74 -42.44
N THR A 325 -0.20 2.48 -42.29
CA THR A 325 0.87 3.44 -42.63
C THR A 325 1.41 3.17 -44.03
N LYS A 326 1.98 4.18 -44.70
CA LYS A 326 2.51 4.03 -46.06
C LYS A 326 3.69 3.04 -46.02
N PRO A 327 3.60 1.87 -46.70
CA PRO A 327 4.64 0.86 -46.63
C PRO A 327 5.92 1.34 -47.30
N ASP A 328 7.05 0.82 -46.82
CA ASP A 328 8.36 1.07 -47.44
C ASP A 328 8.39 0.46 -48.85
N THR A 329 8.96 1.19 -49.81
CA THR A 329 8.96 0.83 -51.25
C THR A 329 10.13 -0.07 -51.66
N GLY A 330 10.81 -0.69 -50.69
CA GLY A 330 11.90 -1.62 -50.92
C GLY A 330 11.47 -2.93 -51.57
N ALA A 331 12.43 -3.64 -52.18
CA ALA A 331 12.23 -4.97 -52.78
C ALA A 331 11.77 -6.04 -51.78
N VAL A 332 11.98 -5.79 -50.48
CA VAL A 332 11.49 -6.58 -49.37
C VAL A 332 10.94 -5.63 -48.30
N HIS A 333 9.73 -5.86 -47.82
CA HIS A 333 9.12 -5.06 -46.76
C HIS A 333 8.26 -5.93 -45.83
N ILE A 334 8.08 -5.45 -44.59
CA ILE A 334 7.27 -6.11 -43.56
C ILE A 334 6.12 -5.17 -43.20
N VAL A 335 4.89 -5.69 -43.26
CA VAL A 335 3.69 -5.02 -42.74
C VAL A 335 3.18 -5.82 -41.55
N PHE A 336 2.99 -5.19 -40.40
CA PHE A 336 2.56 -5.90 -39.19
C PHE A 336 1.30 -5.32 -38.53
N THR A 337 0.62 -6.17 -37.77
CA THR A 337 -0.53 -5.90 -36.90
C THR A 337 -0.20 -6.37 -35.48
N ASP A 338 -1.16 -6.30 -34.55
CA ASP A 338 -0.99 -6.83 -33.19
C ASP A 338 -0.94 -8.37 -33.14
N ALA A 339 -1.37 -9.07 -34.21
CA ALA A 339 -1.47 -10.52 -34.26
C ALA A 339 -0.52 -11.16 -35.28
N GLU A 340 -0.25 -10.51 -36.41
CA GLU A 340 0.54 -11.07 -37.50
C GLU A 340 1.51 -10.07 -38.13
N ALA A 341 2.64 -10.57 -38.64
CA ALA A 341 3.49 -9.87 -39.59
C ALA A 341 3.40 -10.54 -40.97
N ARG A 342 3.16 -9.73 -41.99
CA ARG A 342 3.21 -10.11 -43.40
C ARG A 342 4.52 -9.62 -44.00
N VAL A 343 5.30 -10.57 -44.52
CA VAL A 343 6.54 -10.28 -45.25
C VAL A 343 6.25 -10.42 -46.73
N THR A 344 6.58 -9.40 -47.49
CA THR A 344 6.52 -9.43 -48.96
C THR A 344 7.94 -9.30 -49.49
N ALA A 345 8.32 -10.22 -50.37
CA ALA A 345 9.62 -10.20 -51.02
C ALA A 345 9.47 -10.51 -52.51
N ARG A 346 10.34 -9.93 -53.33
CA ARG A 346 10.47 -10.26 -54.74
C ARG A 346 11.75 -11.04 -54.98
N ASP A 347 11.62 -12.21 -55.60
CA ASP A 347 12.75 -13.02 -56.06
C ASP A 347 12.76 -13.11 -57.60
N GLY A 348 13.74 -13.84 -58.16
CA GLY A 348 13.84 -14.04 -59.61
C GLY A 348 12.66 -14.80 -60.25
N ALA A 349 11.74 -15.36 -59.45
CA ALA A 349 10.56 -16.11 -59.89
C ALA A 349 9.23 -15.35 -59.68
N GLY A 350 9.25 -14.18 -59.03
CA GLY A 350 8.08 -13.34 -58.82
C GLY A 350 7.99 -12.75 -57.41
N GLU A 351 6.82 -12.22 -57.06
CA GLU A 351 6.54 -11.68 -55.73
C GLU A 351 5.82 -12.73 -54.89
N TRP A 352 6.28 -12.93 -53.65
CA TRP A 352 5.67 -13.87 -52.71
C TRP A 352 5.48 -13.22 -51.34
N THR A 353 4.51 -13.76 -50.60
CA THR A 353 4.15 -13.29 -49.26
C THR A 353 4.20 -14.42 -48.25
N ALA A 354 4.77 -14.18 -47.08
CA ALA A 354 4.74 -15.09 -45.93
C ALA A 354 4.02 -14.44 -44.74
N ARG A 355 3.32 -15.25 -43.94
CA ARG A 355 2.66 -14.82 -42.71
C ARG A 355 3.40 -15.38 -41.50
N VAL A 356 3.64 -14.52 -40.52
CA VAL A 356 4.30 -14.84 -39.26
C VAL A 356 3.35 -14.50 -38.11
N ASP A 357 3.06 -15.48 -37.25
CA ASP A 357 2.24 -15.29 -36.06
C ASP A 357 3.04 -14.59 -34.95
N LEU A 358 2.54 -13.43 -34.52
CA LEU A 358 3.09 -12.62 -33.43
C LEU A 358 2.27 -12.73 -32.14
N HIS A 359 1.10 -13.36 -32.18
CA HIS A 359 0.17 -13.43 -31.04
C HIS A 359 0.81 -14.01 -29.77
N PRO A 360 1.60 -15.11 -29.82
CA PRO A 360 2.23 -15.68 -28.62
C PRO A 360 3.25 -14.73 -27.98
N LEU A 361 4.00 -13.99 -28.80
CA LEU A 361 4.98 -13.01 -28.34
C LEU A 361 4.30 -11.80 -27.74
N PHE A 362 3.28 -11.28 -28.43
CA PHE A 362 2.51 -10.13 -27.96
C PHE A 362 1.79 -10.41 -26.64
N ALA A 363 1.16 -11.58 -26.50
CA ALA A 363 0.51 -12.02 -25.26
C ALA A 363 1.50 -12.12 -24.09
N ARG A 364 2.74 -12.57 -24.36
CA ARG A 364 3.81 -12.63 -23.36
C ARG A 364 4.35 -11.24 -22.99
N LEU A 365 4.49 -10.34 -23.95
CA LEU A 365 4.91 -8.95 -23.77
C LEU A 365 3.94 -8.16 -22.88
N VAL A 366 2.65 -8.40 -23.04
CA VAL A 366 1.60 -7.60 -22.39
C VAL A 366 0.96 -8.32 -21.18
N ALA A 367 1.49 -9.49 -20.81
CA ALA A 367 1.02 -10.31 -19.69
C ALA A 367 -0.51 -10.58 -19.73
N GLY A 368 -1.02 -11.08 -20.86
CA GLY A 368 -2.44 -11.40 -21.07
C GLY A 368 -3.01 -10.82 -22.38
N GLU A 369 -4.34 -10.69 -22.46
CA GLU A 369 -5.08 -10.20 -23.64
C GLU A 369 -4.99 -8.66 -23.84
N GLY A 370 -3.80 -8.07 -23.71
CA GLY A 370 -3.60 -6.65 -24.04
C GLY A 370 -3.97 -5.64 -22.94
N GLU A 371 -4.22 -6.08 -21.70
CA GLU A 371 -4.57 -5.18 -20.58
C GLU A 371 -3.38 -4.46 -19.96
N GLY A 372 -2.16 -5.00 -20.10
CA GLY A 372 -0.93 -4.30 -19.71
C GLY A 372 -0.75 -4.10 -18.21
N CYS A 373 -1.14 -5.06 -17.37
CA CYS A 373 -0.91 -4.98 -15.92
C CYS A 373 0.37 -5.73 -15.52
N VAL A 374 1.34 -5.07 -14.90
CA VAL A 374 2.54 -5.72 -14.32
C VAL A 374 2.68 -5.31 -12.85
N ALA A 375 3.15 -6.24 -12.02
CA ALA A 375 3.26 -6.05 -10.57
C ALA A 375 4.16 -4.85 -10.19
N GLU A 376 5.20 -4.57 -10.98
CA GLU A 376 6.13 -3.45 -10.80
C GLU A 376 6.64 -2.94 -12.16
N GLY A 377 6.63 -1.62 -12.35
CA GLY A 377 7.27 -0.96 -13.49
C GLY A 377 6.31 -0.53 -14.61
N ARG A 378 6.48 0.71 -15.08
CA ARG A 378 5.74 1.26 -16.23
C ARG A 378 6.27 0.76 -17.58
N ASN A 379 7.54 0.34 -17.60
CA ASN A 379 8.22 -0.15 -18.78
C ASN A 379 8.79 -1.53 -18.49
N VAL A 380 8.55 -2.50 -19.38
CA VAL A 380 9.10 -3.85 -19.24
C VAL A 380 9.94 -4.17 -20.47
N THR A 381 11.14 -4.71 -20.22
CA THR A 381 12.01 -5.22 -21.28
C THR A 381 12.27 -6.70 -21.04
N ILE A 382 11.87 -7.54 -21.98
CA ILE A 382 12.03 -9.00 -21.93
C ILE A 382 13.17 -9.39 -22.87
N ARG A 383 13.97 -10.38 -22.50
CA ARG A 383 14.98 -10.95 -23.40
C ARG A 383 14.33 -12.04 -24.26
N LEU A 384 14.44 -11.91 -25.58
CA LEU A 384 14.05 -12.96 -26.51
C LEU A 384 15.07 -14.09 -26.44
N THR A 385 14.59 -15.33 -26.34
CA THR A 385 15.45 -16.49 -26.59
C THR A 385 15.64 -16.70 -28.09
N PRO A 386 16.73 -17.38 -28.54
CA PRO A 386 16.94 -17.66 -29.96
C PRO A 386 15.77 -18.40 -30.61
N ALA A 387 15.10 -19.32 -29.89
CA ALA A 387 13.93 -20.03 -30.40
C ALA A 387 12.70 -19.11 -30.58
N GLU A 388 12.57 -18.08 -29.73
CA GLU A 388 11.46 -17.13 -29.78
C GLU A 388 11.65 -16.05 -30.84
N ALA A 389 12.89 -15.66 -31.11
CA ALA A 389 13.23 -14.70 -32.16
C ALA A 389 13.08 -15.28 -33.57
N ARG A 390 13.29 -16.60 -33.74
CA ARG A 390 13.28 -17.28 -35.04
C ARG A 390 11.86 -17.62 -35.51
N ARG A 391 11.55 -17.29 -36.76
CA ARG A 391 10.27 -17.62 -37.41
C ARG A 391 10.51 -18.06 -38.86
N PRO A 392 10.09 -19.27 -39.25
CA PRO A 392 10.19 -19.69 -40.64
C PRO A 392 9.26 -18.85 -41.52
N LEU A 393 9.74 -18.44 -42.70
CA LEU A 393 8.93 -17.75 -43.69
C LEU A 393 8.30 -18.79 -44.61
N VAL A 394 7.02 -19.07 -44.40
CA VAL A 394 6.27 -20.03 -45.19
C VAL A 394 5.37 -19.28 -46.17
N ASP A 395 5.53 -19.56 -47.47
CA ASP A 395 4.68 -18.98 -48.51
C ASP A 395 3.26 -19.55 -48.48
N ALA A 396 2.33 -18.95 -49.24
CA ALA A 396 0.94 -19.42 -49.30
C ALA A 396 0.79 -20.87 -49.81
N ALA A 397 1.82 -21.45 -50.44
CA ALA A 397 1.86 -22.82 -50.91
C ALA A 397 2.51 -23.78 -49.88
N GLY A 398 2.84 -23.32 -48.67
CA GLY A 398 3.43 -24.13 -47.61
C GLY A 398 4.94 -24.34 -47.75
N ARG A 399 5.62 -23.64 -48.66
CA ARG A 399 7.07 -23.78 -48.87
C ARG A 399 7.82 -22.79 -48.01
N THR A 400 8.87 -23.26 -47.33
CA THR A 400 9.80 -22.39 -46.61
C THR A 400 10.65 -21.61 -47.62
N ARG A 401 10.54 -20.28 -47.62
CA ARG A 401 11.28 -19.37 -48.51
C ARG A 401 12.45 -18.65 -47.84
N GLY A 402 12.57 -18.83 -46.52
CA GLY A 402 13.59 -18.18 -45.72
C GLY A 402 13.26 -18.21 -44.23
N GLU A 403 13.94 -17.34 -43.48
CA GLU A 403 13.80 -17.23 -42.04
C GLU A 403 13.82 -15.77 -41.60
N MET A 404 12.95 -15.42 -40.65
CA MET A 404 12.95 -14.14 -39.95
C MET A 404 13.51 -14.33 -38.55
N VAL A 405 14.42 -13.45 -38.16
CA VAL A 405 14.94 -13.33 -36.80
C VAL A 405 14.54 -11.96 -36.26
N LEU A 406 13.62 -11.94 -35.30
CA LEU A 406 13.20 -10.73 -34.61
C LEU A 406 14.33 -10.21 -33.72
N THR A 407 14.76 -8.98 -33.92
CA THR A 407 15.80 -8.33 -33.11
C THR A 407 15.18 -7.48 -32.01
N GLU A 408 14.10 -6.77 -32.33
CA GLU A 408 13.34 -5.97 -31.37
C GLU A 408 11.86 -5.96 -31.74
N ILE A 409 11.01 -6.06 -30.73
CA ILE A 409 9.57 -5.85 -30.86
C ILE A 409 9.11 -5.00 -29.69
N ALA A 410 8.36 -3.93 -29.96
CA ALA A 410 7.86 -3.05 -28.92
C ALA A 410 6.36 -2.78 -29.07
N ALA A 411 5.71 -2.63 -27.92
CA ALA A 411 4.33 -2.25 -27.77
C ALA A 411 4.23 -0.99 -26.90
N GLY A 412 3.43 -0.03 -27.34
CA GLY A 412 3.17 1.22 -26.62
C GLY A 412 1.67 1.52 -26.54
N VAL A 413 1.30 2.46 -25.66
CA VAL A 413 -0.09 2.93 -25.58
C VAL A 413 -0.46 3.60 -26.88
N ALA A 414 -1.60 3.21 -27.47
CA ALA A 414 -2.11 3.87 -28.67
C ALA A 414 -2.55 5.30 -28.33
N ASP A 415 -2.03 6.30 -29.06
CA ASP A 415 -2.54 7.67 -29.03
C ASP A 415 -3.93 7.70 -29.69
N ASP A 416 -4.97 7.32 -28.93
CA ASP A 416 -6.36 7.57 -29.31
C ASP A 416 -6.91 8.74 -28.48
N PRO A 417 -6.91 9.98 -29.02
CA PRO A 417 -7.41 11.16 -28.32
C PRO A 417 -8.93 11.13 -28.09
N THR A 418 -9.66 10.13 -28.59
CA THR A 418 -11.13 10.05 -28.47
C THR A 418 -11.63 9.06 -27.42
N ALA A 419 -10.76 8.22 -26.86
CA ALA A 419 -11.14 7.22 -25.87
C ALA A 419 -11.33 7.81 -24.46
N LYS A 420 -12.38 8.60 -24.26
CA LYS A 420 -12.87 8.96 -22.92
C LYS A 420 -13.33 7.68 -22.20
N GLY A 421 -12.48 7.16 -21.32
CA GLY A 421 -12.83 6.10 -20.37
C GLY A 421 -12.65 4.65 -20.88
N GLY A 422 -12.06 4.45 -22.06
CA GLY A 422 -11.69 3.12 -22.55
C GLY A 422 -10.31 2.69 -22.04
N SER A 423 -10.16 1.43 -21.64
CA SER A 423 -8.88 0.80 -21.35
C SER A 423 -7.92 1.01 -22.52
N ALA A 424 -6.94 1.91 -22.36
CA ALA A 424 -5.88 2.10 -23.36
C ALA A 424 -5.10 0.81 -23.48
N ARG A 425 -5.41 0.03 -24.53
CA ARG A 425 -4.75 -1.21 -24.89
C ARG A 425 -3.40 -0.86 -25.49
N LEU A 426 -2.38 -1.65 -25.14
CA LEU A 426 -1.09 -1.59 -25.80
C LEU A 426 -1.25 -2.08 -27.24
N ARG A 427 -0.50 -1.47 -28.16
CA ARG A 427 -0.41 -1.86 -29.57
C ARG A 427 1.04 -1.96 -29.98
N LEU A 428 1.37 -2.90 -30.86
CA LEU A 428 2.70 -3.00 -31.43
C LEU A 428 3.04 -1.73 -32.22
N ASN A 429 4.10 -1.02 -31.84
CA ASN A 429 4.52 0.21 -32.52
C ASN A 429 5.84 0.03 -33.27
N GLN A 430 6.64 -0.96 -32.89
CA GLN A 430 7.94 -1.24 -33.52
C GLN A 430 8.13 -2.74 -33.70
N LEU A 431 8.69 -3.12 -34.86
CA LEU A 431 9.12 -4.47 -35.17
C LEU A 431 10.37 -4.39 -36.04
N ASP A 432 11.50 -4.82 -35.49
CA ASP A 432 12.78 -4.86 -36.18
C ASP A 432 13.21 -6.30 -36.35
N ALA A 433 13.62 -6.65 -37.56
CA ALA A 433 13.98 -8.01 -37.90
C ALA A 433 15.14 -8.10 -38.88
N LEU A 434 15.91 -9.18 -38.75
CA LEU A 434 16.81 -9.68 -39.77
C LEU A 434 16.08 -10.74 -40.58
N LEU A 435 16.06 -10.58 -41.89
CA LEU A 435 15.38 -11.48 -42.80
C LEU A 435 16.40 -12.14 -43.72
N VAL A 436 16.38 -13.46 -43.81
CA VAL A 436 17.16 -14.19 -44.81
C VAL A 436 16.21 -14.70 -45.87
N VAL A 437 16.42 -14.23 -47.10
CA VAL A 437 15.62 -14.59 -48.28
C VAL A 437 16.53 -15.36 -49.24
N GLY A 438 16.11 -16.57 -49.59
CA GLY A 438 16.93 -17.50 -50.34
C GLY A 438 17.67 -18.49 -49.44
N GLY A 439 17.76 -19.72 -49.92
CA GLY A 439 18.22 -20.93 -49.24
C GLY A 439 17.47 -22.11 -49.87
N PRO A 440 18.19 -23.20 -50.24
CA PRO A 440 17.79 -24.15 -51.30
C PRO A 440 16.36 -24.68 -51.23
#